data_AF-A0A660Z4E2-F1
#
_entry.id   AF-A0A660Z4E2-F1
#
_cell.length_a   1.000
_cell.length_b   1.000
_cell.length_c   1.000
_cell.angle_alpha   90.00
_cell.angle_beta   90.00
_cell.angle_gamma   90.00
#
_symmetry.space_group_name_H-M   'P 1'
#
loop_
_entity.id
_entity.type
_entity.pdbx_description
1 polymer ?
#
loop_
_entity_poly.entity_id
_entity_poly.type
_entity_poly.pdbx_seq_one_letter_code
_entity_poly.pdbx_strand_id
1 'polypeptide(L)'
;MYRAITFLAIKNKILDDENLIISLAEKSEIKLEFVEGETKVFINDEDLTGNIRTAEVNRNVSDVSKIKEVRDIMVDRQREMGSEGNGVVMEGRDITTVVFPNADVKIFLTALLDERASRRAKEFTENGTEVKLDDIKNNLIERDRIDSSREVSPLTQAPDAIVVDTTKYTIDEQVNIILKAVKKTAEEKGIKINYK
;
A
#
# COMPACT_ATOMS: atom_id res chain seq x y z
N MET A 1 2.50 -2.22 5.85
CA MET A 1 2.98 -3.55 6.29
C MET A 1 4.32 -3.93 5.67
N TYR A 2 4.44 -4.17 4.35
CA TYR A 2 5.74 -4.53 3.74
C TYR A 2 6.89 -3.56 4.01
N ARG A 3 6.62 -2.24 3.94
CA ARG A 3 7.60 -1.20 4.33
C ARG A 3 8.08 -1.32 5.78
N ALA A 4 7.22 -1.82 6.67
CA ALA A 4 7.50 -2.02 8.08
C ALA A 4 8.53 -3.16 8.26
N ILE A 5 8.30 -4.30 7.60
CA ILE A 5 9.28 -5.41 7.56
C ILE A 5 10.59 -4.97 6.89
N THR A 6 10.50 -4.21 5.80
CA THR A 6 11.69 -3.66 5.10
C THR A 6 12.52 -2.77 6.02
N PHE A 7 11.88 -1.88 6.76
CA PHE A 7 12.55 -1.03 7.74
C PHE A 7 13.26 -1.87 8.81
N LEU A 8 12.60 -2.88 9.35
CA LEU A 8 13.23 -3.78 10.33
C LEU A 8 14.40 -4.56 9.74
N ALA A 9 14.30 -5.02 8.49
CA ALA A 9 15.40 -5.71 7.80
C ALA A 9 16.62 -4.79 7.63
N ILE A 10 16.40 -3.52 7.26
CA ILE A 10 17.44 -2.49 7.21
C ILE A 10 18.06 -2.26 8.60
N LYS A 11 17.22 -2.03 9.62
CA LYS A 11 17.64 -1.77 11.01
C LYS A 11 18.51 -2.90 11.56
N ASN A 12 18.21 -4.16 11.20
CA ASN A 12 18.96 -5.34 11.62
C ASN A 12 20.10 -5.73 10.67
N LYS A 13 20.29 -5.04 9.55
CA LYS A 13 21.31 -5.34 8.51
C LYS A 13 21.20 -6.76 7.95
N ILE A 14 19.97 -7.16 7.60
CA ILE A 14 19.66 -8.50 7.08
C ILE A 14 18.96 -8.46 5.71
N LEU A 15 19.08 -7.35 4.97
CA LEU A 15 18.41 -7.19 3.67
C LEU A 15 18.80 -8.25 2.62
N ASP A 16 19.96 -8.87 2.79
CA ASP A 16 20.53 -9.91 1.94
C ASP A 16 20.27 -11.34 2.45
N ASP A 17 19.61 -11.50 3.59
CA ASP A 17 19.28 -12.81 4.18
C ASP A 17 17.76 -13.03 4.21
N GLU A 18 17.27 -13.70 3.17
CA GLU A 18 15.85 -14.02 3.01
C GLU A 18 15.26 -14.79 4.19
N ASN A 19 16.00 -15.76 4.76
CA ASN A 19 15.52 -16.56 5.89
C ASN A 19 15.35 -15.72 7.16
N LEU A 20 16.29 -14.79 7.41
CA LEU A 20 16.16 -13.86 8.54
C LEU A 20 15.01 -12.88 8.32
N ILE A 21 14.78 -12.41 7.09
CA ILE A 21 13.63 -11.55 6.76
C ILE A 21 12.31 -12.29 7.00
N ILE A 22 12.21 -13.56 6.59
CA ILE A 22 11.02 -14.39 6.83
C ILE A 22 10.79 -14.55 8.34
N SER A 23 11.81 -14.94 9.10
CA SER A 23 11.68 -15.11 10.55
C SER A 23 11.32 -13.81 11.27
N LEU A 24 11.84 -12.67 10.78
CA LEU A 24 11.48 -11.35 11.27
C LEU A 24 10.01 -11.03 10.98
N ALA A 25 9.51 -11.34 9.78
CA ALA A 25 8.12 -11.14 9.41
C ALA A 25 7.17 -11.98 10.29
N GLU A 26 7.50 -13.24 10.57
CA GLU A 26 6.72 -14.13 11.44
C GLU A 26 6.62 -13.59 12.87
N LYS A 27 7.73 -13.13 13.44
CA LYS A 27 7.84 -12.72 14.86
C LYS A 27 7.34 -11.31 15.14
N SER A 28 7.30 -10.45 14.12
CA SER A 28 6.92 -9.04 14.31
C SER A 28 5.41 -8.92 14.50
N GLU A 29 4.95 -8.26 15.56
CA GLU A 29 3.53 -7.90 15.71
C GLU A 29 3.29 -6.55 15.05
N ILE A 30 2.43 -6.48 14.02
CA ILE A 30 2.13 -5.22 13.32
C ILE A 30 0.72 -4.77 13.69
N LYS A 31 0.58 -3.55 14.22
CA LYS A 31 -0.70 -2.92 14.51
C LYS A 31 -0.88 -1.67 13.65
N LEU A 32 -2.09 -1.49 13.14
CA LEU A 32 -2.50 -0.30 12.40
C LEU A 32 -3.58 0.40 13.20
N GLU A 33 -3.36 1.67 13.51
CA GLU A 33 -4.34 2.48 14.23
C GLU A 33 -4.67 3.73 13.43
N PHE A 34 -5.96 4.06 13.32
CA PHE A 34 -6.40 5.28 12.66
C PHE A 34 -6.61 6.37 13.70
N VAL A 35 -5.70 7.35 13.74
CA VAL A 35 -5.67 8.42 14.73
C VAL A 35 -5.67 9.76 14.01
N GLU A 36 -6.65 10.61 14.30
CA GLU A 36 -6.74 11.99 13.76
C GLU A 36 -6.64 12.10 12.22
N GLY A 37 -7.16 11.10 11.49
CA GLY A 37 -7.12 11.10 10.02
C GLY A 37 -5.84 10.48 9.43
N GLU A 38 -4.90 10.04 10.26
CA GLU A 38 -3.68 9.35 9.84
C GLU A 38 -3.70 7.88 10.28
N THR A 39 -3.25 6.97 9.42
CA THR A 39 -2.90 5.61 9.83
C THR A 39 -1.52 5.59 10.47
N LYS A 40 -1.47 5.34 11.78
CA LYS A 40 -0.26 5.01 12.53
C LYS A 40 0.10 3.54 12.34
N VAL A 41 1.39 3.26 12.24
CA VAL A 41 1.94 1.91 12.04
C VAL A 41 2.87 1.57 13.20
N PHE A 42 2.46 0.62 14.02
CA PHE A 42 3.26 0.12 15.14
C PHE A 42 3.84 -1.24 14.81
N ILE A 43 5.08 -1.48 15.23
CA ILE A 43 5.65 -2.84 15.26
C ILE A 43 6.22 -3.13 16.63
N ASN A 44 5.79 -4.22 17.26
CA ASN A 44 6.15 -4.58 18.63
C ASN A 44 5.98 -3.37 19.58
N ASP A 45 4.85 -2.66 19.42
CA ASP A 45 4.47 -1.44 20.15
C ASP A 45 5.37 -0.19 19.94
N GLU A 46 6.34 -0.23 19.00
CA GLU A 46 7.11 0.94 18.56
C GLU A 46 6.39 1.65 17.40
N ASP A 47 6.13 2.97 17.51
CA ASP A 47 5.59 3.78 16.41
C ASP A 47 6.66 3.97 15.32
N LEU A 48 6.42 3.38 14.15
CA LEU A 48 7.30 3.45 12.99
C LEU A 48 6.70 4.24 11.81
N THR A 49 5.61 5.00 12.06
CA THR A 49 4.84 5.70 11.04
C THR A 49 5.70 6.58 10.13
N GLY A 50 6.65 7.34 10.71
CA GLY A 50 7.61 8.15 9.95
C GLY A 50 8.74 7.32 9.34
N ASN A 51 9.27 6.37 10.11
CA ASN A 51 10.46 5.58 9.75
C ASN A 51 10.28 4.74 8.48
N ILE A 52 9.06 4.24 8.25
CA ILE A 52 8.76 3.40 7.07
C ILE A 52 8.63 4.19 5.77
N ARG A 53 8.67 5.53 5.80
CA ARG A 53 8.48 6.40 4.63
C ARG A 53 9.78 6.94 4.04
N THR A 54 10.93 6.56 4.61
CA THR A 54 12.25 7.02 4.15
C THR A 54 12.57 6.58 2.72
N ALA A 55 13.48 7.31 2.06
CA ALA A 55 13.97 6.96 0.73
C ALA A 55 14.63 5.56 0.70
N GLU A 56 15.32 5.18 1.78
CA GLU A 56 15.97 3.88 1.91
C GLU A 56 14.96 2.73 1.95
N VAL A 57 13.89 2.85 2.75
CA VAL A 57 12.81 1.85 2.77
C VAL A 57 12.12 1.77 1.41
N ASN A 58 11.87 2.91 0.77
CA ASN A 58 11.24 2.93 -0.56
C ASN A 58 12.08 2.26 -1.65
N ARG A 59 13.41 2.28 -1.55
CA ARG A 59 14.30 1.58 -2.48
C ARG A 59 14.28 0.07 -2.31
N ASN A 60 14.16 -0.41 -1.07
CA ASN A 60 14.31 -1.85 -0.76
C ASN A 60 12.99 -2.61 -0.60
N VAL A 61 11.83 -1.92 -0.51
CA VAL A 61 10.55 -2.59 -0.23
C VAL A 61 10.13 -3.58 -1.32
N SER A 62 10.50 -3.33 -2.58
CA SER A 62 10.21 -4.25 -3.68
C SER A 62 10.97 -5.57 -3.54
N ASP A 63 12.20 -5.54 -3.02
CA ASP A 63 13.00 -6.75 -2.78
C ASP A 63 12.51 -7.58 -1.60
N VAL A 64 11.95 -6.94 -0.58
CA VAL A 64 11.33 -7.66 0.54
C VAL A 64 9.96 -8.22 0.12
N SER A 65 9.17 -7.45 -0.65
CA SER A 65 7.80 -7.84 -1.03
C SER A 65 7.69 -8.82 -2.20
N LYS A 66 8.82 -9.26 -2.79
CA LYS A 66 8.88 -10.38 -3.74
C LYS A 66 9.11 -11.73 -3.06
N ILE A 67 9.55 -11.76 -1.80
CA ILE A 67 9.76 -12.99 -1.02
C ILE A 67 8.39 -13.61 -0.74
N LYS A 68 8.15 -14.83 -1.21
CA LYS A 68 6.83 -15.47 -1.18
C LYS A 68 6.31 -15.64 0.24
N GLU A 69 7.12 -16.15 1.15
CA GLU A 69 6.77 -16.44 2.54
C GLU A 69 6.42 -15.15 3.29
N VAL A 70 7.18 -14.07 3.04
CA VAL A 70 6.84 -12.74 3.58
C VAL A 70 5.46 -12.30 3.10
N ARG A 71 5.14 -12.53 1.81
CA ARG A 71 3.82 -12.19 1.28
C ARG A 71 2.72 -13.01 1.93
N ASP A 72 2.90 -14.33 2.03
CA ASP A 72 1.90 -15.22 2.64
C ASP A 72 1.55 -14.74 4.06
N ILE A 73 2.57 -14.45 4.89
CA ILE A 73 2.39 -13.92 6.26
C ILE A 73 1.67 -12.57 6.24
N MET A 74 2.04 -11.65 5.34
CA MET A 74 1.41 -10.33 5.27
C MET A 74 -0.05 -10.40 4.78
N VAL A 75 -0.35 -11.27 3.81
CA VAL A 75 -1.71 -11.46 3.28
C VAL A 75 -2.62 -12.01 4.37
N ASP A 76 -2.18 -13.00 5.14
CA ASP A 76 -2.98 -13.58 6.22
C ASP A 76 -3.31 -12.53 7.29
N ARG A 77 -2.32 -11.72 7.69
CA ARG A 77 -2.55 -10.61 8.62
C ARG A 77 -3.47 -9.53 8.07
N GLN A 78 -3.36 -9.20 6.79
CA GLN A 78 -4.27 -8.25 6.15
C GLN A 78 -5.72 -8.77 6.16
N ARG A 79 -5.91 -10.08 5.91
CA ARG A 79 -7.22 -10.73 5.98
C ARG A 79 -7.79 -10.72 7.38
N GLU A 80 -6.98 -11.03 8.38
CA GLU A 80 -7.36 -10.94 9.79
C GLU A 80 -7.84 -9.51 10.13
N MET A 81 -7.01 -8.49 9.87
CA MET A 81 -7.36 -7.08 10.12
C MET A 81 -8.63 -6.63 9.39
N GLY A 82 -8.85 -7.09 8.15
CA GLY A 82 -10.04 -6.71 7.39
C GLY A 82 -11.31 -7.50 7.74
N SER A 83 -11.18 -8.59 8.50
CA SER A 83 -12.31 -9.36 9.02
C SER A 83 -12.89 -8.77 10.31
N GLU A 84 -12.15 -7.87 10.96
CA GLU A 84 -12.56 -7.21 12.19
C GLU A 84 -13.42 -5.96 11.91
N GLY A 85 -14.52 -5.82 12.65
CA GLY A 85 -15.31 -4.58 12.69
C GLY A 85 -16.40 -4.42 11.63
N ASN A 86 -16.74 -3.16 11.32
CA ASN A 86 -17.89 -2.76 10.50
C ASN A 86 -17.51 -2.38 9.04
N GLY A 87 -16.38 -2.87 8.55
CA GLY A 87 -15.84 -2.59 7.22
C GLY A 87 -14.46 -1.92 7.25
N VAL A 88 -13.69 -2.09 6.17
CA VAL A 88 -12.31 -1.63 6.05
C VAL A 88 -12.07 -0.99 4.68
N VAL A 89 -11.21 0.04 4.64
CA VAL A 89 -10.61 0.56 3.40
C VAL A 89 -9.15 0.14 3.39
N MET A 90 -8.73 -0.59 2.37
CA MET A 90 -7.35 -1.11 2.27
C MET A 90 -6.70 -0.71 0.94
N GLU A 91 -5.48 -0.20 1.02
CA GLU A 91 -4.65 0.17 -0.13
C GLU A 91 -3.48 -0.82 -0.30
N GLY A 92 -3.20 -1.19 -1.54
CA GLY A 92 -2.07 -2.05 -1.89
C GLY A 92 -2.03 -2.39 -3.37
N ARG A 93 -1.19 -3.35 -3.75
CA ARG A 93 -0.98 -3.74 -5.16
C ARG A 93 -1.92 -4.86 -5.63
N ASP A 94 -2.25 -5.76 -4.73
CA ASP A 94 -2.98 -7.00 -5.00
C ASP A 94 -4.15 -7.21 -4.03
N ILE A 95 -4.64 -6.12 -3.41
CA ILE A 95 -5.72 -6.18 -2.42
C ILE A 95 -6.98 -6.78 -3.03
N THR A 96 -7.36 -6.35 -4.23
CA THR A 96 -8.63 -6.73 -4.87
C THR A 96 -8.52 -8.00 -5.71
N THR A 97 -7.32 -8.55 -5.89
CA THR A 97 -7.06 -9.76 -6.69
C THR A 97 -6.62 -10.94 -5.84
N VAL A 98 -5.97 -10.70 -4.69
CA VAL A 98 -5.40 -11.75 -3.83
C VAL A 98 -5.91 -11.66 -2.40
N VAL A 99 -5.81 -10.49 -1.75
CA VAL A 99 -6.13 -10.37 -0.32
C VAL A 99 -7.64 -10.51 -0.10
N PHE A 100 -8.42 -9.67 -0.76
CA PHE A 100 -9.88 -9.58 -0.74
C PHE A 100 -10.46 -9.62 -2.17
N PRO A 101 -10.39 -10.78 -2.85
CA PRO A 101 -10.96 -10.93 -4.20
C PRO A 101 -12.49 -10.77 -4.24
N ASN A 102 -13.14 -10.82 -3.08
CA ASN A 102 -14.59 -10.62 -2.93
C ASN A 102 -14.95 -9.28 -2.27
N ALA A 103 -14.03 -8.30 -2.24
CA ALA A 103 -14.31 -6.97 -1.72
C ALA A 103 -15.55 -6.35 -2.38
N ASP A 104 -16.39 -5.66 -1.60
CA ASP A 104 -17.63 -5.05 -2.09
C ASP A 104 -17.38 -4.02 -3.19
N VAL A 105 -16.32 -3.23 -3.04
CA VAL A 105 -15.90 -2.19 -3.97
C VAL A 105 -14.41 -2.38 -4.27
N LYS A 106 -14.07 -2.41 -5.55
CA LYS A 106 -12.70 -2.55 -6.04
C LYS A 106 -12.35 -1.35 -6.88
N ILE A 107 -11.33 -0.61 -6.46
CA ILE A 107 -10.83 0.57 -7.18
C ILE A 107 -9.42 0.28 -7.68
N PHE A 108 -9.16 0.58 -8.95
CA PHE A 108 -7.82 0.55 -9.52
C PHE A 108 -7.41 1.98 -9.90
N LEU A 109 -6.53 2.57 -9.10
CA LEU A 109 -6.02 3.93 -9.34
C LEU A 109 -4.85 3.89 -10.32
N THR A 110 -4.89 4.76 -11.33
CA THR A 110 -3.78 4.96 -12.26
C THR A 110 -3.48 6.45 -12.45
N ALA A 111 -2.31 6.76 -13.00
CA ALA A 111 -1.93 8.10 -13.44
C ALA A 111 -0.69 8.02 -14.35
N LEU A 112 -0.51 9.04 -15.19
CA LEU A 112 0.72 9.21 -15.98
C LEU A 112 1.96 9.24 -15.07
N LEU A 113 3.07 8.70 -15.56
CA LEU A 113 4.35 8.64 -14.83
C LEU A 113 4.81 10.04 -14.38
N ASP A 114 4.73 11.03 -15.24
CA ASP A 114 5.15 12.40 -14.93
C ASP A 114 4.36 13.01 -13.77
N GLU A 115 3.06 12.74 -13.72
CA GLU A 115 2.18 13.20 -12.64
C GLU A 115 2.53 12.49 -11.33
N ARG A 116 2.74 11.16 -11.36
CA ARG A 116 3.17 10.38 -10.18
C ARG A 116 4.53 10.86 -9.66
N ALA A 117 5.47 11.15 -10.56
CA ALA A 117 6.79 11.65 -10.20
C ALA A 117 6.71 13.06 -9.58
N SER A 118 5.89 13.94 -10.15
CA SER A 118 5.67 15.30 -9.61
C SER A 118 5.07 15.28 -8.21
N ARG A 119 4.02 14.47 -7.97
CA ARG A 119 3.42 14.28 -6.65
C ARG A 119 4.43 13.76 -5.62
N ARG A 120 5.23 12.77 -6.00
CA ARG A 120 6.28 12.21 -5.14
C ARG A 120 7.40 13.22 -4.85
N ALA A 121 7.78 14.05 -5.81
CA ALA A 121 8.77 15.11 -5.60
C ALA A 121 8.27 16.15 -4.59
N LYS A 122 6.98 16.51 -4.67
CA LYS A 122 6.32 17.36 -3.68
C LYS A 122 6.33 16.73 -2.28
N GLU A 123 5.98 15.45 -2.15
CA GLU A 123 6.05 14.72 -0.87
C GLU A 123 7.47 14.74 -0.27
N PHE A 124 8.52 14.55 -1.08
CA PHE A 124 9.90 14.62 -0.58
C PHE A 124 10.27 16.04 -0.12
N THR A 125 9.89 17.05 -0.89
CA THR A 125 10.16 18.47 -0.57
C THR A 125 9.48 18.87 0.74
N GLU A 126 8.22 18.47 0.94
CA GLU A 126 7.46 18.72 2.19
C GLU A 126 8.10 18.03 3.40
N ASN A 127 8.78 16.91 3.19
CA ASN A 127 9.53 16.18 4.22
C ASN A 127 11.01 16.62 4.33
N GLY A 128 11.40 17.74 3.70
CA GLY A 128 12.76 18.29 3.78
C GLY A 128 13.83 17.44 3.09
N THR A 129 13.43 16.55 2.17
CA THR A 129 14.34 15.69 1.40
C THR A 129 14.39 16.15 -0.05
N GLU A 130 15.58 16.39 -0.58
CA GLU A 130 15.76 16.72 -2.00
C GLU A 130 16.16 15.47 -2.78
N VAL A 131 15.38 15.11 -3.79
CA VAL A 131 15.64 13.98 -4.69
C VAL A 131 15.45 14.45 -6.12
N LYS A 132 16.36 14.08 -7.03
CA LYS A 132 16.24 14.46 -8.44
C LYS A 132 15.00 13.81 -9.06
N LEU A 133 14.28 14.58 -9.87
CA LEU A 133 13.06 14.10 -10.54
C LEU A 133 13.32 12.84 -11.39
N ASP A 134 14.47 12.77 -12.05
CA ASP A 134 14.85 11.59 -12.85
C ASP A 134 15.05 10.34 -11.98
N ASP A 135 15.63 10.48 -10.79
CA ASP A 135 15.79 9.36 -9.85
C ASP A 135 14.41 8.87 -9.35
N ILE A 136 13.47 9.80 -9.12
CA ILE A 136 12.10 9.47 -8.76
C ILE A 136 11.41 8.71 -9.89
N LYS A 137 11.53 9.19 -11.14
CA LYS A 137 10.94 8.53 -12.32
C LYS A 137 11.50 7.13 -12.51
N ASN A 138 12.82 6.98 -12.45
CA ASN A 138 13.48 5.69 -12.59
C ASN A 138 13.05 4.72 -11.48
N ASN A 139 12.94 5.20 -10.23
CA ASN A 139 12.43 4.38 -9.13
C ASN A 139 10.97 3.95 -9.36
N LEU A 140 10.11 4.84 -9.85
CA LEU A 140 8.71 4.50 -10.14
C LEU A 140 8.60 3.46 -11.27
N ILE A 141 9.36 3.63 -12.36
CA ILE A 141 9.39 2.67 -13.48
C ILE A 141 9.83 1.30 -12.99
N GLU A 142 10.94 1.23 -12.25
CA GLU A 142 11.46 -0.05 -11.78
C GLU A 142 10.51 -0.73 -10.79
N ARG A 143 9.87 0.06 -9.92
CA ARG A 143 8.87 -0.47 -8.99
C ARG A 143 7.64 -0.99 -9.72
N ASP A 144 7.13 -0.27 -10.71
CA ASP A 144 5.99 -0.72 -11.51
C ASP A 144 6.33 -2.02 -12.26
N ARG A 145 7.55 -2.10 -12.82
CA ARG A 145 8.06 -3.28 -13.50
C ARG A 145 8.10 -4.47 -12.55
N ILE A 146 8.79 -4.34 -11.42
CA ILE A 146 8.88 -5.41 -10.41
C ILE A 146 7.48 -5.78 -9.94
N ASP A 147 6.66 -4.81 -9.51
CA ASP A 147 5.34 -5.07 -8.94
C ASP A 147 4.43 -5.84 -9.91
N SER A 148 4.49 -5.53 -11.20
CA SER A 148 3.66 -6.14 -12.25
C SER A 148 4.23 -7.45 -12.79
N SER A 149 5.55 -7.67 -12.72
CA SER A 149 6.21 -8.86 -13.25
C SER A 149 6.46 -9.96 -12.22
N ARG A 150 6.01 -9.79 -10.97
CA ARG A 150 6.16 -10.83 -9.93
C ARG A 150 5.36 -12.08 -10.30
N GLU A 151 5.96 -13.25 -10.05
CA GLU A 151 5.27 -14.54 -10.18
C GLU A 151 4.13 -14.67 -9.16
N VAL A 152 4.35 -14.18 -7.94
CA VAL A 152 3.37 -14.24 -6.85
C VAL A 152 2.71 -12.86 -6.68
N SER A 153 1.38 -12.85 -6.77
CA SER A 153 0.54 -11.66 -6.58
C SER A 153 0.99 -10.41 -7.35
N PRO A 154 1.08 -10.49 -8.69
CA PRO A 154 1.42 -9.32 -9.50
C PRO A 154 0.42 -8.18 -9.31
N LEU A 155 0.88 -6.94 -9.50
CA LEU A 155 0.01 -5.78 -9.64
C LEU A 155 -0.85 -5.98 -10.90
N THR A 156 -2.10 -6.37 -10.70
CA THR A 156 -3.07 -6.58 -11.77
C THR A 156 -4.41 -5.98 -11.39
N GLN A 157 -5.08 -5.39 -12.36
CA GLN A 157 -6.45 -4.92 -12.20
C GLN A 157 -7.40 -6.12 -12.06
N ALA A 158 -8.24 -6.14 -11.02
CA ALA A 158 -9.32 -7.12 -10.92
C ALA A 158 -10.35 -6.88 -12.06
N PRO A 159 -10.92 -7.93 -12.68
CA PRO A 159 -11.83 -7.77 -13.82
C PRO A 159 -13.03 -6.86 -13.57
N ASP A 160 -13.49 -6.80 -12.32
CA ASP A 160 -14.61 -6.00 -11.83
C ASP A 160 -14.18 -4.71 -11.10
N ALA A 161 -12.91 -4.34 -11.15
CA ALA A 161 -12.42 -3.10 -10.58
C ALA A 161 -12.81 -1.87 -11.41
N ILE A 162 -13.23 -0.81 -10.72
CA ILE A 162 -13.45 0.51 -11.30
C ILE A 162 -12.09 1.19 -11.48
N VAL A 163 -11.73 1.47 -12.72
CA VAL A 163 -10.50 2.20 -13.03
C VAL A 163 -10.73 3.70 -12.85
N VAL A 164 -9.86 4.33 -12.07
CA VAL A 164 -9.85 5.79 -11.88
C VAL A 164 -8.49 6.32 -12.30
N ASP A 165 -8.44 6.95 -13.46
CA ASP A 165 -7.26 7.72 -13.89
C ASP A 165 -7.23 9.06 -13.16
N THR A 166 -6.31 9.18 -12.21
CA THR A 166 -6.15 10.35 -11.35
C THR A 166 -5.28 11.44 -11.96
N THR A 167 -4.81 11.30 -13.21
CA THR A 167 -3.84 12.21 -13.84
C THR A 167 -4.27 13.68 -13.78
N LYS A 168 -5.56 13.95 -13.98
CA LYS A 168 -6.10 15.32 -14.06
C LYS A 168 -7.04 15.69 -12.92
N TYR A 169 -7.13 14.85 -11.89
CA TYR A 169 -8.04 15.06 -10.77
C TYR A 169 -7.29 15.53 -9.54
N THR A 170 -7.88 16.53 -8.88
CA THR A 170 -7.53 16.92 -7.51
C THR A 170 -7.87 15.80 -6.52
N ILE A 171 -7.34 15.86 -5.30
CA ILE A 171 -7.64 14.87 -4.25
C ILE A 171 -9.15 14.82 -3.98
N ASP A 172 -9.81 15.97 -3.88
CA ASP A 172 -11.27 16.03 -3.61
C ASP A 172 -12.08 15.40 -4.74
N GLU A 173 -11.69 15.60 -6.00
CA GLU A 173 -12.34 14.95 -7.14
C GLU A 173 -12.14 13.43 -7.11
N GLN A 174 -10.94 12.95 -6.80
CA GLN A 174 -10.65 11.52 -6.65
C GLN A 174 -11.50 10.90 -5.54
N VAL A 175 -11.55 11.53 -4.36
CA VAL A 175 -12.38 11.10 -3.23
C VAL A 175 -13.86 11.05 -3.63
N ASN A 176 -14.37 12.07 -4.32
CA ASN A 176 -15.75 12.12 -4.77
C ASN A 176 -16.09 11.00 -5.78
N ILE A 177 -15.17 10.66 -6.69
CA ILE A 177 -15.34 9.55 -7.64
C ILE A 177 -15.48 8.22 -6.86
N ILE A 178 -14.57 7.98 -5.91
CA ILE A 178 -14.57 6.75 -5.10
C ILE A 178 -15.83 6.68 -4.23
N LEU A 179 -16.20 7.76 -3.54
CA LEU A 179 -17.40 7.80 -2.70
C LEU A 179 -18.69 7.55 -3.48
N LYS A 180 -18.79 8.03 -4.73
CA LYS A 180 -19.93 7.73 -5.60
C LYS A 180 -20.05 6.23 -5.87
N ALA A 181 -18.94 5.56 -6.18
CA ALA A 181 -18.92 4.12 -6.37
C ALA A 181 -19.35 3.37 -5.10
N VAL A 182 -18.79 3.75 -3.95
CA VAL A 182 -19.11 3.13 -2.66
C VAL A 182 -20.59 3.29 -2.30
N LYS A 183 -21.16 4.49 -2.47
CA LYS A 183 -22.58 4.76 -2.19
C LYS A 183 -23.50 3.92 -3.08
N LYS A 184 -23.22 3.87 -4.37
CA LYS A 184 -23.98 3.05 -5.32
C LYS A 184 -23.98 1.58 -4.91
N THR A 185 -22.81 1.01 -4.62
CA THR A 185 -22.71 -0.39 -4.18
C THR A 185 -23.43 -0.64 -2.85
N ALA A 186 -23.32 0.29 -1.90
CA ALA A 186 -24.01 0.15 -0.63
C ALA A 186 -25.54 0.19 -0.78
N GLU A 187 -26.07 1.08 -1.64
CA GLU A 187 -27.49 1.11 -1.99
C GLU A 187 -27.94 -0.21 -2.63
N GLU A 188 -27.20 -0.72 -3.61
CA GLU A 188 -27.49 -2.00 -4.28
C GLU A 188 -27.48 -3.20 -3.32
N LYS A 189 -26.62 -3.16 -2.30
CA LYS A 189 -26.48 -4.22 -1.28
C LYS A 189 -27.30 -3.99 -0.01
N GLY A 190 -28.03 -2.87 0.10
CA GLY A 190 -28.78 -2.51 1.31
C GLY A 190 -27.90 -2.23 2.54
N ILE A 191 -26.64 -1.86 2.33
CA ILE A 191 -25.68 -1.52 3.40
C ILE A 191 -25.87 -0.05 3.78
N LYS A 192 -26.02 0.23 5.08
CA LYS A 192 -26.06 1.61 5.58
C LYS A 192 -24.65 2.14 5.80
N ILE A 193 -24.28 3.20 5.08
CA ILE A 193 -23.02 3.91 5.30
C ILE A 193 -23.26 5.00 6.34
N ASN A 194 -22.60 4.88 7.49
CA ASN A 194 -22.53 5.94 8.50
C ASN A 194 -21.22 6.71 8.33
N TYR A 195 -21.22 7.74 7.46
CA TYR A 195 -20.08 8.65 7.34
C TYR A 195 -20.48 10.02 7.90
N LYS A 196 -19.61 10.61 8.74
CA LYS A 196 -19.79 11.97 9.28
C LYS A 196 -19.26 13.00 8.29
#